data_AF-D6CLU8-F1
#
_entry.id   AF-D6CLU8-F1
#
_cell.length_a   1.000
_cell.length_b   1.000
_cell.length_c   1.000
_cell.angle_alpha   90.00
_cell.angle_beta   90.00
_cell.angle_gamma   90.00
#
_symmetry.space_group_name_H-M   'P 1'
#
loop_
_entity.id
_entity.type
_entity.pdbx_description
1 polymer ?
#
loop_
_entity_poly.entity_id
_entity_poly.type
_entity_poly.pdbx_seq_one_letter_code
_entity_poly.pdbx_strand_id
1 'polypeptide(L)'
;MFILHIGNKNYSSWSMRPWVAMTAFGIPFEERPHWLDTPEFAAQLSPLSPVAKVPVLEDGDLRIWDSLAIGEYLAERFPELALWPRDVAERALARCLCASMHSGFGALREHMVMNIEADLPGRGWNPAVQRDIDQILRMWQGALQTSGGPFLFGAFGLVDAFYAPVCMRFVTYRPTLPDWAWRYVQTVAALPAVAKWMTQARAEGVFLPADETYRAQGALASESHAASPIACFDAQVPYFAVIFSSLRSADDAGYEAMSRRMAELAPQQAGYLGIESVRRADGFGITVSYWSSLDAVARWKQQVEHLGAQDLGKAKWYVDYAVRVARVERSYAKVKVDRAVV
;
A
#
# COMPACT_ATOMS: atom_id res chain seq x y z
N MET A 1 -16.66 -30.03 12.49
CA MET A 1 -15.36 -29.37 12.23
C MET A 1 -15.66 -28.18 11.35
N PHE A 2 -15.18 -26.98 11.68
CA PHE A 2 -15.46 -25.82 10.85
C PHE A 2 -14.71 -25.89 9.53
N ILE A 3 -15.36 -25.44 8.46
CA ILE A 3 -14.73 -25.21 7.17
C ILE A 3 -14.94 -23.75 6.82
N LEU A 4 -13.85 -23.00 6.63
CA LEU A 4 -13.90 -21.60 6.24
C LEU A 4 -13.51 -21.47 4.77
N HIS A 5 -14.50 -21.15 3.95
CA HIS A 5 -14.33 -20.83 2.54
C HIS A 5 -13.82 -19.40 2.40
N ILE A 6 -12.67 -19.23 1.77
CA ILE A 6 -12.03 -17.91 1.61
C ILE A 6 -11.71 -17.61 0.16
N GLY A 7 -11.63 -16.32 -0.16
CA GLY A 7 -11.01 -15.85 -1.40
C GLY A 7 -9.48 -15.89 -1.29
N ASN A 8 -8.81 -15.57 -2.39
CA ASN A 8 -7.36 -15.30 -2.39
C ASN A 8 -6.98 -14.29 -1.30
N LYS A 9 -5.97 -14.63 -0.51
CA LYS A 9 -5.55 -13.85 0.66
C LYS A 9 -4.95 -12.52 0.28
N ASN A 10 -4.41 -12.38 -0.93
CA ASN A 10 -3.87 -11.11 -1.41
C ASN A 10 -4.96 -10.02 -1.57
N TYR A 11 -6.21 -10.41 -1.89
CA TYR A 11 -7.28 -9.46 -2.29
C TYR A 11 -8.57 -9.55 -1.45
N SER A 12 -8.87 -10.71 -0.85
CA SER A 12 -10.13 -10.91 -0.12
C SER A 12 -10.12 -10.31 1.29
N SER A 13 -10.41 -9.00 1.35
CA SER A 13 -10.51 -8.29 2.63
C SER A 13 -11.65 -8.80 3.53
N TRP A 14 -12.71 -9.37 2.95
CA TRP A 14 -13.82 -9.95 3.70
C TRP A 14 -13.44 -11.28 4.33
N SER A 15 -12.70 -12.14 3.62
CA SER A 15 -12.24 -13.41 4.14
C SER A 15 -11.19 -13.27 5.24
N MET A 16 -10.36 -12.23 5.17
CA MET A 16 -9.34 -11.95 6.19
C MET A 16 -9.96 -11.80 7.59
N ARG A 17 -11.15 -11.22 7.71
CA ARG A 17 -11.77 -10.89 9.01
C ARG A 17 -12.05 -12.12 9.88
N PRO A 18 -12.89 -13.09 9.47
CA PRO A 18 -13.12 -14.29 10.27
C PRO A 18 -11.87 -15.17 10.34
N TRP A 19 -11.06 -15.23 9.29
CA TRP A 19 -9.85 -16.05 9.28
C TRP A 19 -8.84 -15.60 10.35
N VAL A 20 -8.58 -14.29 10.43
CA VAL A 20 -7.68 -13.71 11.44
C VAL A 20 -8.26 -13.91 12.83
N ALA A 21 -9.57 -13.72 13.01
CA ALA A 21 -10.23 -13.95 14.29
C ALA A 21 -10.07 -15.42 14.73
N MET A 22 -10.49 -16.38 13.91
CA MET A 22 -10.38 -17.80 14.24
C MET A 22 -8.95 -18.23 14.52
N THR A 23 -7.99 -17.77 13.72
CA THR A 23 -6.56 -18.07 13.92
C THR A 23 -6.01 -17.46 15.21
N ALA A 24 -6.34 -16.20 15.51
CA ALA A 24 -5.85 -15.49 16.69
C ALA A 24 -6.41 -16.07 18.00
N PHE A 25 -7.68 -16.51 17.98
CA PHE A 25 -8.34 -17.14 19.13
C PHE A 25 -8.12 -18.65 19.21
N GLY A 26 -7.33 -19.24 18.31
CA GLY A 26 -7.03 -20.68 18.32
C GLY A 26 -8.22 -21.59 18.01
N ILE A 27 -9.24 -21.06 17.33
CA ILE A 27 -10.42 -21.84 16.91
C ILE A 27 -10.01 -22.70 15.71
N PRO A 28 -10.12 -24.04 15.77
CA PRO A 28 -9.69 -24.91 14.69
C PRO A 28 -10.67 -24.88 13.52
N PHE A 29 -10.14 -24.75 12.30
CA PHE A 29 -10.91 -24.84 11.06
C PHE A 29 -10.07 -25.40 9.91
N GLU A 30 -10.75 -26.03 8.96
CA GLU A 30 -10.21 -26.33 7.64
C GLU A 30 -10.38 -25.09 6.76
N GLU A 31 -9.30 -24.64 6.12
CA GLU A 31 -9.35 -23.55 5.15
C GLU A 31 -9.63 -24.11 3.75
N ARG A 32 -10.63 -23.55 3.05
CA ARG A 32 -10.93 -23.90 1.65
C ARG A 32 -10.82 -22.66 0.74
N PRO A 33 -9.73 -22.52 -0.03
CA PRO A 33 -9.53 -21.36 -0.89
C PRO A 33 -10.35 -21.45 -2.19
N HIS A 34 -10.85 -20.31 -2.63
CA HIS A 34 -11.53 -20.11 -3.92
C HIS A 34 -10.89 -18.91 -4.62
N TRP A 35 -10.41 -19.10 -5.85
CA TRP A 35 -9.80 -18.03 -6.62
C TRP A 35 -10.85 -17.01 -7.06
N LEU A 36 -10.71 -15.75 -6.64
CA LEU A 36 -11.61 -14.68 -7.05
C LEU A 36 -11.53 -14.45 -8.57
N ASP A 37 -12.61 -13.94 -9.14
CA ASP A 37 -12.73 -13.54 -10.55
C ASP A 37 -12.40 -14.63 -11.60
N THR A 38 -12.55 -15.91 -11.23
CA THR A 38 -12.54 -17.02 -12.21
C THR A 38 -13.96 -17.47 -12.57
N PRO A 39 -14.19 -18.04 -13.76
CA PRO A 39 -15.50 -18.58 -14.13
C PRO A 39 -16.03 -19.63 -13.14
N GLU A 40 -15.15 -20.39 -12.50
CA GLU A 40 -15.48 -21.45 -11.56
C GLU A 40 -15.91 -20.89 -10.18
N PHE A 41 -15.50 -19.67 -9.84
CA PHE A 41 -15.74 -19.08 -8.51
C PHE A 41 -17.23 -19.08 -8.14
N ALA A 42 -18.07 -18.53 -9.01
CA ALA A 42 -19.51 -18.46 -8.78
C ALA A 42 -20.14 -19.87 -8.74
N ALA A 43 -19.70 -20.78 -9.61
CA ALA A 43 -20.20 -22.15 -9.66
C ALA A 43 -19.89 -22.94 -8.38
N GLN A 44 -18.72 -22.72 -7.80
CA GLN A 44 -18.31 -23.37 -6.55
C GLN A 44 -19.03 -22.81 -5.31
N LEU A 45 -19.37 -21.52 -5.30
CA LEU A 45 -19.99 -20.87 -4.14
C LEU A 45 -21.52 -20.84 -4.16
N SER A 46 -22.15 -20.92 -5.33
CA SER A 46 -23.62 -20.93 -5.44
C SER A 46 -24.30 -22.06 -4.63
N PRO A 47 -23.72 -23.27 -4.52
CA PRO A 47 -24.25 -24.30 -3.61
C PRO A 47 -24.10 -23.98 -2.12
N LEU A 48 -23.17 -23.08 -1.77
CA LEU A 48 -22.83 -22.76 -0.38
C LEU A 48 -23.61 -21.58 0.17
N SER A 49 -23.94 -20.61 -0.67
CA SER A 49 -24.68 -19.43 -0.26
C SER A 49 -25.47 -18.80 -1.41
N PRO A 50 -26.63 -18.17 -1.12
CA PRO A 50 -27.42 -17.48 -2.13
C PRO A 50 -26.72 -16.24 -2.71
N VAL A 51 -25.70 -15.72 -2.02
CA VAL A 51 -24.93 -14.55 -2.45
C VAL A 51 -23.73 -14.91 -3.33
N ALA A 52 -23.35 -16.19 -3.37
CA ALA A 52 -22.18 -16.70 -4.10
C ALA A 52 -20.90 -15.87 -3.85
N LYS A 53 -20.65 -15.51 -2.58
CA LYS A 53 -19.49 -14.72 -2.14
C LYS A 53 -18.79 -15.41 -0.97
N VAL A 54 -17.53 -15.04 -0.77
CA VAL A 54 -16.73 -15.42 0.40
C VAL A 54 -16.63 -14.24 1.39
N PRO A 55 -16.44 -14.51 2.69
CA PRO A 55 -16.30 -15.82 3.32
C PRO A 55 -17.62 -16.57 3.51
N VAL A 56 -17.53 -17.90 3.58
CA VAL A 56 -18.61 -18.77 4.09
C VAL A 56 -18.04 -19.70 5.16
N LEU A 57 -18.66 -19.74 6.34
CA LEU A 57 -18.36 -20.72 7.38
C LEU A 57 -19.37 -21.87 7.31
N GLU A 58 -18.87 -23.10 7.23
CA GLU A 58 -19.66 -24.32 7.41
C GLU A 58 -19.47 -24.86 8.84
N ASP A 59 -20.59 -25.18 9.50
CA ASP A 59 -20.64 -25.93 10.76
C ASP A 59 -21.70 -27.03 10.66
N GLY A 60 -21.28 -28.22 10.22
CA GLY A 60 -22.21 -29.28 9.86
C GLY A 60 -23.09 -28.85 8.68
N ASP A 61 -24.40 -28.86 8.87
CA ASP A 61 -25.37 -28.46 7.84
C ASP A 61 -25.59 -26.93 7.78
N LEU A 62 -25.09 -26.18 8.76
CA LEU A 62 -25.25 -24.73 8.81
C LEU A 62 -24.18 -24.04 7.94
N ARG A 63 -24.62 -23.12 7.10
CA ARG A 63 -23.75 -22.25 6.29
C ARG A 63 -24.03 -20.78 6.60
N ILE A 64 -22.98 -20.04 6.97
CA ILE A 64 -23.05 -18.61 7.33
C ILE A 64 -22.17 -17.84 6.35
N TRP A 65 -22.75 -16.97 5.53
CA TRP A 65 -22.08 -16.34 4.38
C TRP A 65 -21.78 -14.84 4.55
N ASP A 66 -21.87 -14.34 5.78
CA ASP A 66 -21.57 -12.95 6.10
C ASP A 66 -20.47 -12.86 7.15
N SER A 67 -19.41 -12.10 6.88
CA SER A 67 -18.25 -12.00 7.78
C SER A 67 -18.59 -11.54 9.21
N LEU A 68 -19.60 -10.68 9.38
CA LEU A 68 -20.05 -10.21 10.70
C LEU A 68 -20.93 -11.25 11.38
N ALA A 69 -21.84 -11.88 10.64
CA ALA A 69 -22.63 -12.98 11.17
C ALA A 69 -21.74 -14.17 11.61
N ILE A 70 -20.68 -14.48 10.84
CA ILE A 70 -19.68 -15.48 11.22
C ILE A 70 -19.01 -15.08 12.54
N GLY A 71 -18.59 -13.82 12.69
CA GLY A 71 -17.98 -13.33 13.93
C GLY A 71 -18.90 -13.45 15.14
N GLU A 72 -20.17 -13.05 14.99
CA GLU A 72 -21.16 -13.19 16.07
C GLU A 72 -21.44 -14.65 16.42
N TYR A 73 -21.62 -15.52 15.41
CA TYR A 73 -21.79 -16.95 15.62
C TYR A 73 -20.62 -17.57 16.39
N LEU A 74 -19.37 -17.23 16.03
CA LEU A 74 -18.19 -17.70 16.75
C LEU A 74 -18.17 -17.16 18.19
N ALA A 75 -18.59 -15.93 18.44
CA ALA A 75 -18.68 -15.37 19.79
C ALA A 75 -19.74 -16.09 20.65
N GLU A 76 -20.82 -16.57 20.05
CA GLU A 76 -21.85 -17.39 20.71
C GLU A 76 -21.38 -18.83 20.95
N ARG A 77 -20.62 -19.42 20.00
CA ARG A 77 -20.08 -20.77 20.12
C ARG A 77 -18.92 -20.89 21.10
N PHE A 78 -18.15 -19.82 21.27
CA PHE A 78 -16.97 -19.76 22.14
C PHE A 78 -17.07 -18.58 23.12
N PRO A 79 -18.10 -18.55 23.99
CA PRO A 79 -18.30 -17.45 24.91
C PRO A 79 -17.13 -17.27 25.89
N GLU A 80 -16.34 -18.30 26.15
CA GLU A 80 -15.15 -18.27 27.01
C GLU A 80 -13.97 -17.50 26.40
N LEU A 81 -13.87 -17.42 25.07
CA LEU A 81 -12.72 -16.80 24.37
C LEU A 81 -12.79 -15.27 24.31
N ALA A 82 -13.90 -14.66 24.75
CA ALA A 82 -14.06 -13.20 24.81
C ALA A 82 -13.75 -12.48 23.47
N LEU A 83 -14.28 -13.02 22.35
CA LEU A 83 -14.12 -12.43 21.01
C LEU A 83 -14.60 -10.97 20.94
N TRP A 84 -15.54 -10.61 21.81
CA TRP A 84 -15.95 -9.25 22.11
C TRP A 84 -15.53 -8.86 23.53
N PRO A 85 -15.41 -7.54 23.82
CA PRO A 85 -15.24 -7.06 25.18
C PRO A 85 -16.30 -7.67 26.13
N ARG A 86 -15.88 -7.94 27.37
CA ARG A 86 -16.78 -8.48 28.41
C ARG A 86 -17.73 -7.41 28.94
N ASP A 87 -17.26 -6.18 29.05
CA ASP A 87 -18.11 -5.05 29.40
C ASP A 87 -19.20 -4.82 28.35
N VAL A 88 -20.41 -4.52 28.81
CA VAL A 88 -21.59 -4.38 27.94
C VAL A 88 -21.48 -3.15 27.04
N ALA A 89 -21.01 -2.03 27.59
CA ALA A 89 -20.89 -0.77 26.85
C ALA A 89 -19.76 -0.86 25.82
N GLU A 90 -18.59 -1.37 26.21
CA GLU A 90 -17.47 -1.60 25.29
C GLU A 90 -17.85 -2.55 24.16
N ARG A 91 -18.58 -3.65 24.47
CA ARG A 91 -19.07 -4.58 23.44
C ARG A 91 -20.04 -3.93 22.48
N ALA A 92 -20.95 -3.09 22.97
CA ALA A 92 -21.86 -2.34 22.11
C ALA A 92 -21.09 -1.40 21.16
N LEU A 93 -20.10 -0.67 21.68
CA LEU A 93 -19.26 0.22 20.87
C LEU A 93 -18.40 -0.54 19.86
N ALA A 94 -17.80 -1.68 20.25
CA ALA A 94 -17.04 -2.53 19.34
C ALA A 94 -17.90 -3.01 18.16
N ARG A 95 -19.17 -3.37 18.43
CA ARG A 95 -20.14 -3.71 17.39
C ARG A 95 -20.51 -2.54 16.49
N CYS A 96 -20.65 -1.32 17.04
CA CYS A 96 -20.85 -0.12 16.22
C CYS A 96 -19.68 0.10 15.25
N LEU A 97 -18.44 -0.08 15.73
CA LEU A 97 -17.24 0.04 14.90
C LEU A 97 -17.19 -1.03 13.81
N CYS A 98 -17.53 -2.29 14.12
CA CYS A 98 -17.63 -3.36 13.13
C CYS A 98 -18.74 -3.12 12.10
N ALA A 99 -19.93 -2.73 12.54
CA ALA A 99 -21.05 -2.44 11.64
C ALA A 99 -20.73 -1.28 10.69
N SER A 100 -20.03 -0.25 11.19
CA SER A 100 -19.54 0.87 10.37
C SER A 100 -18.54 0.40 9.30
N MET A 101 -17.59 -0.48 9.65
CA MET A 101 -16.64 -1.05 8.68
C MET A 101 -17.31 -2.04 7.72
N HIS A 102 -18.34 -2.74 8.17
CA HIS A 102 -19.07 -3.69 7.35
C HIS A 102 -19.94 -2.97 6.30
N SER A 103 -20.56 -1.84 6.64
CA SER A 103 -21.49 -1.12 5.78
C SER A 103 -20.93 0.13 5.09
N GLY A 104 -19.80 0.68 5.54
CA GLY A 104 -19.30 2.01 5.12
C GLY A 104 -17.91 2.01 4.47
N PHE A 105 -17.35 3.21 4.31
CA PHE A 105 -16.01 3.46 3.74
C PHE A 105 -15.86 3.01 2.28
N GLY A 106 -16.85 3.37 1.45
CA GLY A 106 -16.87 3.02 0.03
C GLY A 106 -15.66 3.55 -0.74
N ALA A 107 -15.33 4.84 -0.57
CA ALA A 107 -14.25 5.48 -1.31
C ALA A 107 -12.89 4.87 -0.95
N LEU A 108 -12.62 4.64 0.34
CA LEU A 108 -11.42 3.93 0.78
C LEU A 108 -11.35 2.53 0.17
N ARG A 109 -12.46 1.77 0.18
CA ARG A 109 -12.48 0.40 -0.32
C ARG A 109 -12.26 0.30 -1.83
N GLU A 110 -12.76 1.28 -2.57
CA GLU A 110 -12.68 1.39 -4.03
C GLU A 110 -11.31 1.88 -4.51
N HIS A 111 -10.76 2.92 -3.89
CA HIS A 111 -9.53 3.55 -4.40
C HIS A 111 -8.24 3.04 -3.75
N MET A 112 -8.34 2.42 -2.57
CA MET A 112 -7.21 1.78 -1.90
C MET A 112 -7.48 0.30 -1.73
N VAL A 113 -7.75 -0.43 -2.83
CA VAL A 113 -8.08 -1.86 -2.86
C VAL A 113 -7.10 -2.72 -2.05
N MET A 114 -7.56 -3.83 -1.47
CA MET A 114 -6.66 -4.73 -0.75
C MET A 114 -5.69 -5.38 -1.74
N ASN A 115 -4.40 -5.20 -1.50
CA ASN A 115 -3.33 -5.92 -2.19
C ASN A 115 -2.14 -5.99 -1.23
N ILE A 116 -1.91 -7.16 -0.62
CA ILE A 116 -0.87 -7.39 0.40
C ILE A 116 0.55 -7.38 -0.20
N GLU A 117 0.67 -7.79 -1.46
CA GLU A 117 1.94 -7.82 -2.19
C GLU A 117 2.38 -6.44 -2.68
N ALA A 118 1.42 -5.58 -3.03
CA ALA A 118 1.74 -4.29 -3.63
C ALA A 118 2.40 -3.32 -2.63
N ASP A 119 3.22 -2.42 -3.18
CA ASP A 119 3.73 -1.23 -2.50
C ASP A 119 3.35 0.02 -3.31
N LEU A 120 2.35 0.75 -2.85
CA LEU A 120 1.67 1.80 -3.63
C LEU A 120 1.59 3.14 -2.86
N PRO A 121 2.70 3.66 -2.30
CA PRO A 121 2.69 4.89 -1.53
C PRO A 121 2.09 6.06 -2.32
N GLY A 122 1.18 6.80 -1.69
CA GLY A 122 0.57 7.99 -2.28
C GLY A 122 -0.47 7.73 -3.39
N ARG A 123 -0.74 6.45 -3.73
CA ARG A 123 -1.80 6.08 -4.68
C ARG A 123 -3.16 6.02 -3.99
N GLY A 124 -4.23 6.13 -4.78
CA GLY A 124 -5.60 5.97 -4.30
C GLY A 124 -6.15 7.14 -3.47
N TRP A 125 -5.35 8.17 -3.17
CA TRP A 125 -5.83 9.32 -2.40
C TRP A 125 -6.73 10.23 -3.21
N ASN A 126 -7.84 10.66 -2.59
CA ASN A 126 -8.68 11.77 -3.02
C ASN A 126 -9.46 12.32 -1.80
N PRO A 127 -10.19 13.45 -1.92
CA PRO A 127 -10.93 14.02 -0.79
C PRO A 127 -11.99 13.10 -0.18
N ALA A 128 -12.60 12.20 -0.95
CA ALA A 128 -13.57 11.24 -0.43
C ALA A 128 -12.90 10.14 0.41
N VAL A 129 -11.75 9.64 -0.06
CA VAL A 129 -10.90 8.71 0.70
C VAL A 129 -10.40 9.36 2.00
N GLN A 130 -10.00 10.62 1.96
CA GLN A 130 -9.59 11.34 3.16
C GLN A 130 -10.72 11.42 4.19
N ARG A 131 -11.97 11.70 3.77
CA ARG A 131 -13.13 11.72 4.68
C ARG A 131 -13.37 10.37 5.34
N ASP A 132 -13.24 9.28 4.58
CA ASP A 132 -13.36 7.91 5.11
C ASP A 132 -12.26 7.64 6.15
N ILE A 133 -11.01 7.97 5.83
CA ILE A 133 -9.87 7.85 6.75
C ILE A 133 -10.12 8.65 8.02
N ASP A 134 -10.52 9.91 7.92
CA ASP A 134 -10.76 10.78 9.07
C ASP A 134 -11.88 10.23 9.97
N GLN A 135 -12.93 9.63 9.39
CA GLN A 135 -13.99 9.00 10.17
C GLN A 135 -13.50 7.74 10.90
N ILE A 136 -12.71 6.90 10.24
CA ILE A 136 -12.07 5.73 10.87
C ILE A 136 -11.19 6.19 12.03
N LEU A 137 -10.33 7.19 11.81
CA LEU A 137 -9.43 7.72 12.83
C LEU A 137 -10.19 8.29 14.03
N ARG A 138 -11.29 9.02 13.83
CA ARG A 138 -12.12 9.51 14.95
C ARG A 138 -12.66 8.37 15.81
N MET A 139 -13.17 7.30 15.19
CA MET A 139 -13.67 6.13 15.94
C MET A 139 -12.55 5.39 16.67
N TRP A 140 -11.42 5.17 16.01
CA TRP A 140 -10.27 4.50 16.61
C TRP A 140 -9.68 5.30 17.77
N GLN A 141 -9.56 6.62 17.62
CA GLN A 141 -9.04 7.49 18.66
C GLN A 141 -9.90 7.42 19.93
N GLY A 142 -11.22 7.49 19.80
CA GLY A 142 -12.12 7.36 20.95
C GLY A 142 -12.02 6.01 21.66
N ALA A 143 -11.95 4.92 20.88
CA ALA A 143 -11.79 3.56 21.43
C ALA A 143 -10.44 3.40 22.16
N LEU A 144 -9.33 3.78 21.53
CA LEU A 144 -7.98 3.68 22.09
C LEU A 144 -7.77 4.57 23.32
N GLN A 145 -8.37 5.77 23.34
CA GLN A 145 -8.31 6.66 24.52
C GLN A 145 -9.06 6.08 25.70
N THR A 146 -10.19 5.41 25.46
CA THR A 146 -11.00 4.80 26.51
C THR A 146 -10.33 3.54 27.06
N SER A 147 -9.79 2.70 26.17
CA SER A 147 -9.21 1.41 26.56
C SER A 147 -7.75 1.46 26.99
N GLY A 148 -7.01 2.50 26.61
CA GLY A 148 -5.57 2.60 26.80
C GLY A 148 -4.72 1.79 25.81
N GLY A 149 -5.35 1.09 24.85
CA GLY A 149 -4.66 0.23 23.88
C GLY A 149 -4.12 -1.07 24.49
N PRO A 150 -3.30 -1.84 23.75
CA PRO A 150 -2.76 -1.52 22.42
C PRO A 150 -3.75 -1.77 21.26
N PHE A 151 -4.81 -2.55 21.49
CA PHE A 151 -5.91 -2.75 20.54
C PHE A 151 -7.11 -1.83 20.87
N LEU A 152 -8.10 -1.75 19.98
CA LEU A 152 -9.18 -0.74 20.09
C LEU A 152 -9.90 -0.78 21.45
N PHE A 153 -10.08 -1.97 22.02
CA PHE A 153 -10.67 -2.17 23.35
C PHE A 153 -9.70 -2.91 24.29
N GLY A 154 -8.42 -2.54 24.22
CA GLY A 154 -7.37 -3.07 25.09
C GLY A 154 -6.80 -4.38 24.58
N ALA A 155 -7.56 -5.46 24.74
CA ALA A 155 -7.23 -6.77 24.16
C ALA A 155 -7.67 -6.88 22.70
N PHE A 156 -6.99 -7.74 21.92
CA PHE A 156 -7.41 -8.04 20.56
C PHE A 156 -8.82 -8.64 20.55
N GLY A 157 -9.69 -8.13 19.69
CA GLY A 157 -11.05 -8.63 19.50
C GLY A 157 -11.48 -8.70 18.04
N LEU A 158 -12.73 -9.10 17.82
CA LEU A 158 -13.35 -9.11 16.49
C LEU A 158 -13.27 -7.74 15.80
N VAL A 159 -13.36 -6.65 16.55
CA VAL A 159 -13.23 -5.30 15.99
C VAL A 159 -11.87 -5.06 15.34
N ASP A 160 -10.79 -5.53 15.95
CA ASP A 160 -9.45 -5.42 15.36
C ASP A 160 -9.30 -6.34 14.14
N ALA A 161 -9.88 -7.54 14.17
CA ALA A 161 -9.94 -8.42 13.01
C ALA A 161 -10.69 -7.78 11.83
N PHE A 162 -11.74 -7.00 12.09
CA PHE A 162 -12.52 -6.28 11.09
C PHE A 162 -11.77 -5.10 10.47
N TYR A 163 -10.91 -4.44 11.24
CA TYR A 163 -10.07 -3.34 10.78
C TYR A 163 -8.69 -3.80 10.28
N ALA A 164 -8.30 -5.06 10.47
CA ALA A 164 -7.04 -5.60 9.95
C ALA A 164 -6.86 -5.35 8.43
N PRO A 165 -7.88 -5.53 7.57
CA PRO A 165 -7.76 -5.16 6.15
C PRO A 165 -7.53 -3.67 5.92
N VAL A 166 -8.06 -2.78 6.76
CA VAL A 166 -7.79 -1.34 6.67
C VAL A 166 -6.36 -1.05 7.06
N CYS A 167 -5.86 -1.67 8.14
CA CYS A 167 -4.45 -1.58 8.51
C CYS A 167 -3.53 -2.04 7.37
N MET A 168 -3.88 -3.12 6.66
CA MET A 168 -3.12 -3.57 5.50
C MET A 168 -3.16 -2.58 4.33
N ARG A 169 -4.32 -1.98 4.04
CA ARG A 169 -4.40 -0.89 3.05
C ARG A 169 -3.48 0.27 3.47
N PHE A 170 -3.47 0.66 4.73
CA PHE A 170 -2.57 1.72 5.17
C PHE A 170 -1.09 1.34 5.04
N VAL A 171 -0.71 0.09 5.27
CA VAL A 171 0.66 -0.41 4.99
C VAL A 171 0.99 -0.30 3.50
N THR A 172 0.09 -0.72 2.61
CA THR A 172 0.28 -0.70 1.14
C THR A 172 0.35 0.73 0.57
N TYR A 173 -0.59 1.59 0.95
CA TYR A 173 -0.77 2.93 0.33
C TYR A 173 -0.07 4.07 1.08
N ARG A 174 0.34 3.82 2.33
CA ARG A 174 1.06 4.78 3.20
C ARG A 174 0.47 6.20 3.18
N PRO A 175 -0.86 6.37 3.44
CA PRO A 175 -1.45 7.69 3.55
C PRO A 175 -0.88 8.45 4.76
N THR A 176 -1.09 9.77 4.79
CA THR A 176 -0.72 10.58 5.95
C THR A 176 -1.64 10.25 7.13
N LEU A 177 -1.07 9.65 8.18
CA LEU A 177 -1.75 9.31 9.44
C LEU A 177 -0.95 9.86 10.63
N PRO A 178 -1.60 10.21 11.74
CA PRO A 178 -0.88 10.59 12.96
C PRO A 178 -0.15 9.39 13.58
N ASP A 179 0.93 9.65 14.32
CA ASP A 179 1.80 8.61 14.90
C ASP A 179 1.03 7.59 15.75
N TRP A 180 0.01 8.02 16.50
CA TRP A 180 -0.79 7.11 17.31
C TRP A 180 -1.56 6.09 16.46
N ALA A 181 -2.01 6.49 15.28
CA ALA A 181 -2.73 5.60 14.37
C ALA A 181 -1.75 4.62 13.70
N TRP A 182 -0.56 5.09 13.33
CA TRP A 182 0.50 4.22 12.83
C TRP A 182 0.92 3.15 13.84
N ARG A 183 0.98 3.50 15.14
CA ARG A 183 1.23 2.51 16.20
C ARG A 183 0.16 1.42 16.21
N TYR A 184 -1.12 1.77 16.16
CA TYR A 184 -2.20 0.78 16.07
C TYR A 184 -2.11 -0.10 14.82
N VAL A 185 -1.87 0.51 13.65
CA VAL A 185 -1.67 -0.21 12.38
C VAL A 185 -0.54 -1.23 12.50
N GLN A 186 0.59 -0.83 13.08
CA GLN A 186 1.75 -1.70 13.30
C GLN A 186 1.46 -2.81 14.30
N THR A 187 0.74 -2.52 15.40
CA THR A 187 0.29 -3.53 16.37
C THR A 187 -0.57 -4.59 15.71
N VAL A 188 -1.56 -4.20 14.89
CA VAL A 188 -2.42 -5.13 14.17
C VAL A 188 -1.63 -5.92 13.13
N ALA A 189 -0.74 -5.26 12.37
CA ALA A 189 0.11 -5.93 11.38
C ALA A 189 1.06 -6.97 12.01
N ALA A 190 1.56 -6.71 13.22
CA ALA A 190 2.45 -7.58 13.96
C ALA A 190 1.75 -8.75 14.66
N LEU A 191 0.41 -8.76 14.72
CA LEU A 191 -0.34 -9.88 15.30
C LEU A 191 -0.01 -11.17 14.53
N PRO A 192 0.37 -12.28 15.19
CA PRO A 192 0.81 -13.51 14.50
C PRO A 192 -0.19 -14.03 13.46
N ALA A 193 -1.49 -13.92 13.73
CA ALA A 193 -2.53 -14.27 12.76
C ALA A 193 -2.47 -13.39 11.51
N VAL A 194 -2.39 -12.07 11.65
CA VAL A 194 -2.29 -11.14 10.51
C VAL A 194 -0.99 -11.36 9.75
N ALA A 195 0.14 -11.49 10.44
CA ALA A 195 1.42 -11.80 9.82
C ALA A 195 1.37 -13.11 9.03
N LYS A 196 0.72 -14.16 9.57
CA LYS A 196 0.52 -15.43 8.87
C LYS A 196 -0.33 -15.27 7.61
N TRP A 197 -1.43 -14.53 7.68
CA TRP A 197 -2.25 -14.21 6.50
C TRP A 197 -1.40 -13.52 5.43
N MET A 198 -0.59 -12.53 5.81
CA MET A 198 0.25 -11.79 4.87
C MET A 198 1.30 -12.68 4.22
N THR A 199 1.97 -13.54 4.99
CA THR A 199 2.96 -14.49 4.46
C THR A 199 2.31 -15.45 3.47
N GLN A 200 1.13 -15.98 3.80
CA GLN A 200 0.40 -16.87 2.89
C GLN A 200 -0.08 -16.14 1.63
N ALA A 201 -0.57 -14.91 1.75
CA ALA A 201 -0.96 -14.08 0.61
C ALA A 201 0.19 -13.90 -0.39
N ARG A 202 1.39 -13.55 0.10
CA ARG A 202 2.59 -13.39 -0.75
C ARG A 202 3.09 -14.68 -1.39
N ALA A 203 2.67 -15.83 -0.86
CA ALA A 203 3.02 -17.13 -1.40
C ALA A 203 2.02 -17.61 -2.47
N GLU A 204 0.88 -16.93 -2.66
CA GLU A 204 -0.13 -17.33 -3.64
C GLU A 204 0.40 -17.19 -5.08
N GLY A 205 1.19 -16.14 -5.37
CA GLY A 205 1.80 -15.93 -6.68
C GLY A 205 0.80 -15.76 -7.83
N VAL A 206 -0.48 -15.53 -7.52
CA VAL A 206 -1.58 -15.36 -8.48
C VAL A 206 -2.07 -13.91 -8.42
N PHE A 207 -2.20 -13.31 -9.61
CA PHE A 207 -2.56 -11.91 -9.78
C PHE A 207 -3.92 -11.75 -10.43
N LEU A 208 -4.72 -10.79 -9.96
CA LEU A 208 -5.98 -10.41 -10.56
C LEU A 208 -5.73 -9.25 -11.54
N PRO A 209 -5.78 -9.47 -12.88
CA PRO A 209 -5.41 -8.43 -13.84
C PRO A 209 -6.24 -7.15 -13.73
N ALA A 210 -7.51 -7.26 -13.32
CA ALA A 210 -8.42 -6.13 -13.15
C ALA A 210 -8.00 -5.21 -11.98
N ASP A 211 -7.48 -5.79 -10.90
CA ASP A 211 -7.05 -5.05 -9.69
C ASP A 211 -5.59 -4.59 -9.78
N GLU A 212 -4.83 -5.16 -10.73
CA GLU A 212 -3.43 -4.87 -10.94
C GLU A 212 -3.18 -4.29 -12.34
N THR A 213 -4.00 -3.32 -12.77
CA THR A 213 -3.85 -2.65 -14.06
C THR A 213 -2.46 -1.99 -14.22
N TYR A 214 -1.80 -1.64 -13.12
CA TYR A 214 -0.41 -1.16 -13.10
C TYR A 214 0.60 -2.24 -13.56
N ARG A 215 0.32 -3.54 -13.38
CA ARG A 215 1.14 -4.63 -13.93
C ARG A 215 0.92 -4.81 -15.43
N ALA A 216 -0.32 -4.65 -15.91
CA ALA A 216 -0.63 -4.68 -17.34
C ALA A 216 -0.06 -3.46 -18.10
N GLN A 217 -0.06 -2.28 -17.46
CA GLN A 217 0.65 -1.09 -17.96
C GLN A 217 2.18 -1.27 -17.99
N GLY A 218 2.70 -2.28 -17.28
CA GLY A 218 4.09 -2.73 -17.35
C GLY A 218 4.43 -3.60 -18.57
N ALA A 219 3.45 -4.14 -19.32
CA ALA A 219 3.73 -4.96 -20.51
C ALA A 219 4.05 -4.13 -21.77
N LEU A 220 3.79 -2.82 -21.75
CA LEU A 220 4.24 -1.86 -22.78
C LEU A 220 5.36 -0.93 -22.27
N ALA A 221 5.85 -1.18 -21.06
CA ALA A 221 7.02 -0.52 -20.49
C ALA A 221 8.02 -1.59 -20.08
N SER A 222 8.58 -2.29 -21.07
CA SER A 222 9.86 -2.97 -20.88
C SER A 222 10.94 -1.91 -20.64
N GLU A 223 11.10 -1.45 -19.40
CA GLU A 223 12.37 -0.89 -18.92
C GLU A 223 12.45 -0.80 -17.38
N SER A 224 13.41 -1.57 -16.86
CA SER A 224 14.05 -1.50 -15.54
C SER A 224 13.31 -2.08 -14.32
N HIS A 225 13.92 -3.11 -13.75
CA HIS A 225 13.69 -3.58 -12.39
C HIS A 225 13.81 -2.42 -11.40
N ALA A 226 12.96 -2.41 -10.38
CA ALA A 226 13.04 -1.47 -9.26
C ALA A 226 14.38 -1.63 -8.51
N ALA A 227 15.41 -0.92 -8.99
CA ALA A 227 16.43 -0.39 -8.11
C ALA A 227 15.75 0.64 -7.21
N SER A 228 16.13 0.65 -5.94
CA SER A 228 15.82 1.70 -4.96
C SER A 228 15.68 3.09 -5.63
N PRO A 229 14.69 3.93 -5.24
CA PRO A 229 14.60 5.31 -5.74
C PRO A 229 15.80 6.16 -5.34
N ILE A 230 16.59 5.68 -4.36
CA ILE A 230 17.93 6.18 -4.09
C ILE A 230 18.85 5.61 -5.16
N ALA A 231 19.37 6.48 -5.99
CA ALA A 231 20.21 6.12 -7.11
C ALA A 231 21.55 5.58 -6.56
N CYS A 232 21.61 4.26 -6.45
CA CYS A 232 22.77 3.53 -5.96
C CYS A 232 23.63 3.16 -7.16
N PHE A 233 24.75 3.86 -7.31
CA PHE A 233 25.69 3.58 -8.39
C PHE A 233 26.81 2.68 -7.88
N ASP A 234 27.09 1.60 -8.60
CA ASP A 234 28.39 0.90 -8.51
C ASP A 234 29.50 1.73 -9.21
N ALA A 235 29.49 3.05 -9.01
CA ALA A 235 30.42 3.99 -9.63
C ALA A 235 31.68 4.13 -8.77
N GLN A 236 32.85 4.01 -9.40
CA GLN A 236 34.11 4.40 -8.76
C GLN A 236 34.06 5.90 -8.44
N VAL A 237 34.17 6.25 -7.17
CA VAL A 237 34.42 7.62 -6.76
C VAL A 237 35.81 8.06 -7.26
N PRO A 238 35.99 9.33 -7.66
CA PRO A 238 35.00 10.41 -7.61
C PRO A 238 34.07 10.47 -8.83
N TYR A 239 32.84 10.94 -8.61
CA TYR A 239 31.89 11.30 -9.68
C TYR A 239 31.27 12.68 -9.38
N PHE A 240 30.39 13.19 -10.25
CA PHE A 240 29.80 14.53 -10.13
C PHE A 240 28.28 14.47 -10.01
N ALA A 241 27.72 15.31 -9.13
CA ALA A 241 26.29 15.54 -8.96
C ALA A 241 25.93 16.92 -9.49
N VAL A 242 24.95 16.99 -10.39
CA VAL A 242 24.35 18.23 -10.90
C VAL A 242 23.00 18.39 -10.22
N ILE A 243 22.91 19.35 -9.31
CA ILE A 243 21.74 19.62 -8.47
C ILE A 243 20.99 20.81 -9.06
N PHE A 244 19.78 20.58 -9.52
CA PHE A 244 18.86 21.58 -10.05
C PHE A 244 17.70 21.78 -9.07
N SER A 245 17.67 22.93 -8.41
CA SER A 245 16.53 23.36 -7.58
C SER A 245 15.68 24.34 -8.37
N SER A 246 14.37 24.18 -8.38
CA SER A 246 13.45 25.02 -9.16
C SER A 246 12.13 25.27 -8.44
N LEU A 247 11.57 26.45 -8.66
CA LEU A 247 10.19 26.80 -8.32
C LEU A 247 9.39 26.95 -9.62
N ARG A 248 8.34 26.14 -9.80
CA ARG A 248 7.52 26.15 -11.02
C ARG A 248 6.57 27.34 -11.06
N SER A 249 6.34 27.86 -12.27
CA SER A 249 5.26 28.82 -12.53
C SER A 249 3.89 28.12 -12.53
N ALA A 250 2.82 28.91 -12.43
CA ALA A 250 1.45 28.39 -12.49
C ALA A 250 1.01 27.95 -13.90
N ASP A 251 1.68 28.45 -14.95
CA ASP A 251 1.53 27.96 -16.33
C ASP A 251 2.66 27.00 -16.67
N ASP A 252 2.38 25.72 -16.49
CA ASP A 252 3.31 24.62 -16.73
C ASP A 252 2.96 23.77 -17.95
N ALA A 253 2.11 24.29 -18.85
CA ALA A 253 1.68 23.55 -20.03
C ALA A 253 2.89 23.12 -20.88
N GLY A 254 2.96 21.81 -21.14
CA GLY A 254 4.05 21.16 -21.88
C GLY A 254 5.25 20.71 -21.03
N TYR A 255 5.30 21.08 -19.75
CA TYR A 255 6.42 20.74 -18.86
C TYR A 255 6.59 19.23 -18.69
N GLU A 256 5.51 18.49 -18.41
CA GLU A 256 5.60 17.05 -18.16
C GLU A 256 6.13 16.28 -19.37
N ALA A 257 5.70 16.66 -20.57
CA ALA A 257 6.16 16.06 -21.81
C ALA A 257 7.66 16.30 -22.02
N MET A 258 8.12 17.54 -21.81
CA MET A 258 9.55 17.86 -21.90
C MET A 258 10.37 17.18 -20.80
N SER A 259 9.84 17.11 -19.58
CA SER A 259 10.49 16.42 -18.46
C SER A 259 10.67 14.94 -18.75
N ARG A 260 9.65 14.29 -19.33
CA ARG A 260 9.74 12.89 -19.77
C ARG A 260 10.81 12.71 -20.85
N ARG A 261 10.84 13.62 -21.83
CA ARG A 261 11.86 13.60 -22.88
C ARG A 261 13.29 13.75 -22.33
N MET A 262 13.49 14.61 -21.34
CA MET A 262 14.80 14.76 -20.69
C MET A 262 15.21 13.50 -19.91
N ALA A 263 14.24 12.82 -19.28
CA ALA A 263 14.46 11.55 -18.59
C ALA A 263 14.80 10.40 -19.55
N GLU A 264 14.29 10.41 -20.78
CA GLU A 264 14.65 9.45 -21.83
C GLU A 264 16.03 9.74 -22.44
N LEU A 265 16.39 11.01 -22.60
CA LEU A 265 17.62 11.44 -23.26
C LEU A 265 18.87 11.36 -22.38
N ALA A 266 18.74 11.66 -21.09
CA ALA A 266 19.88 11.70 -20.16
C ALA A 266 20.59 10.32 -20.04
N PRO A 267 19.89 9.18 -19.92
CA PRO A 267 20.52 7.85 -19.90
C PRO A 267 21.30 7.48 -21.16
N GLN A 268 20.97 8.09 -22.29
CA GLN A 268 21.66 7.84 -23.57
C GLN A 268 23.02 8.55 -23.66
N GLN A 269 23.34 9.42 -22.69
CA GLN A 269 24.57 10.19 -22.71
C GLN A 269 25.74 9.40 -22.12
N ALA A 270 26.88 9.41 -22.82
CA ALA A 270 28.11 8.80 -22.34
C ALA A 270 28.56 9.44 -21.03
N GLY A 271 28.55 8.65 -19.95
CA GLY A 271 28.93 9.06 -18.59
C GLY A 271 27.76 9.41 -17.67
N TYR A 272 26.51 9.19 -18.08
CA TYR A 272 25.36 9.25 -17.17
C TYR A 272 25.39 8.08 -16.17
N LEU A 273 25.13 8.37 -14.91
CA LEU A 273 25.09 7.39 -13.82
C LEU A 273 23.67 7.17 -13.30
N GLY A 274 22.87 8.24 -13.22
CA GLY A 274 21.47 8.18 -12.82
C GLY A 274 20.90 9.53 -12.41
N ILE A 275 19.67 9.50 -11.88
CA ILE A 275 18.93 10.70 -11.50
C ILE A 275 18.01 10.42 -10.30
N GLU A 276 17.86 11.42 -9.44
CA GLU A 276 16.88 11.47 -8.36
C GLU A 276 16.06 12.76 -8.50
N SER A 277 14.75 12.70 -8.27
CA SER A 277 13.91 13.90 -8.33
C SER A 277 12.78 13.86 -7.32
N VAL A 278 12.52 15.00 -6.69
CA VAL A 278 11.38 15.21 -5.79
C VAL A 278 10.74 16.56 -6.07
N ARG A 279 9.41 16.60 -6.00
CA ARG A 279 8.61 17.81 -6.19
C ARG A 279 7.56 17.90 -5.09
N ARG A 280 7.38 19.09 -4.54
CA ARG A 280 6.34 19.41 -3.56
C ARG A 280 5.12 20.02 -4.26
N ALA A 281 3.98 19.98 -3.57
CA ALA A 281 2.72 20.53 -4.06
C ALA A 281 2.75 22.07 -4.25
N ASP A 282 3.65 22.76 -3.55
CA ASP A 282 3.90 24.20 -3.68
C ASP A 282 4.73 24.58 -4.93
N GLY A 283 5.10 23.60 -5.76
CA GLY A 283 5.86 23.79 -6.99
C GLY A 283 7.38 23.77 -6.80
N PHE A 284 7.90 23.77 -5.56
CA PHE A 284 9.33 23.63 -5.31
C PHE A 284 9.78 22.20 -5.54
N GLY A 285 10.92 22.02 -6.22
CA GLY A 285 11.46 20.69 -6.46
C GLY A 285 12.94 20.70 -6.75
N ILE A 286 13.55 19.54 -6.54
CA ILE A 286 14.97 19.29 -6.71
C ILE A 286 15.12 18.08 -7.61
N THR A 287 15.97 18.21 -8.62
CA THR A 287 16.42 17.12 -9.48
C THR A 287 17.94 17.04 -9.38
N VAL A 288 18.47 15.87 -9.04
CA VAL A 288 19.91 15.60 -8.96
C VAL A 288 20.25 14.58 -10.02
N SER A 289 21.11 14.92 -10.97
CA SER A 289 21.64 13.98 -11.96
C SER A 289 23.12 13.71 -11.70
N TYR A 290 23.55 12.47 -11.94
CA TYR A 290 24.87 11.97 -11.59
C TYR A 290 25.66 11.58 -12.82
N TRP A 291 26.95 11.93 -12.83
CA TRP A 291 27.79 11.88 -14.01
C TRP A 291 29.21 11.44 -13.67
N SER A 292 29.83 10.62 -14.52
CA SER A 292 31.17 10.08 -14.29
C SER A 292 32.30 11.12 -14.39
N SER A 293 32.08 12.25 -15.09
CA SER A 293 33.07 13.31 -15.23
C SER A 293 32.44 14.68 -15.53
N LEU A 294 33.21 15.76 -15.33
CA LEU A 294 32.80 17.11 -15.75
C LEU A 294 32.62 17.22 -17.27
N ASP A 295 33.38 16.46 -18.05
CA ASP A 295 33.19 16.42 -19.51
C ASP A 295 31.85 15.82 -19.89
N ALA A 296 31.37 14.80 -19.15
CA ALA A 296 30.04 14.23 -19.35
C ALA A 296 28.95 15.26 -19.02
N VAL A 297 29.11 16.01 -17.92
CA VAL A 297 28.21 17.13 -17.58
C VAL A 297 28.21 18.21 -18.67
N ALA A 298 29.38 18.57 -19.19
CA ALA A 298 29.52 19.58 -20.24
C ALA A 298 28.85 19.14 -21.55
N ARG A 299 29.04 17.87 -21.96
CA ARG A 299 28.36 17.30 -23.13
C ARG A 299 26.85 17.28 -22.95
N TRP A 300 26.35 16.89 -21.77
CA TRP A 300 24.92 16.94 -21.50
C TRP A 300 24.36 18.35 -21.61
N LYS A 301 25.07 19.35 -21.07
CA LYS A 301 24.70 20.76 -21.21
C LYS A 301 24.65 21.24 -22.68
N GLN A 302 25.45 20.64 -23.56
CA GLN A 302 25.50 20.97 -24.99
C GLN A 302 24.55 20.13 -25.85
N GLN A 303 23.79 19.20 -25.26
CA GLN A 303 22.82 18.39 -25.99
C GLN A 303 21.69 19.30 -26.50
N VAL A 304 21.37 19.18 -27.80
CA VAL A 304 20.52 20.16 -28.52
C VAL A 304 19.11 20.26 -27.95
N GLU A 305 18.48 19.13 -27.63
CA GLU A 305 17.12 19.12 -27.06
C GLU A 305 17.11 19.64 -25.61
N HIS A 306 18.16 19.36 -24.84
CA HIS A 306 18.34 19.85 -23.48
C HIS A 306 18.60 21.35 -23.45
N LEU A 307 19.34 21.91 -24.41
CA LEU A 307 19.45 23.37 -24.58
C LEU A 307 18.07 24.01 -24.85
N GLY A 308 17.30 23.42 -25.77
CA GLY A 308 15.93 23.86 -26.04
C GLY A 308 15.02 23.79 -24.81
N ALA A 309 15.13 22.72 -24.02
CA ALA A 309 14.41 22.55 -22.76
C ALA A 309 14.83 23.59 -21.71
N GLN A 310 16.12 23.92 -21.62
CA GLN A 310 16.62 24.94 -20.70
C GLN A 310 16.09 26.33 -21.05
N ASP A 311 16.08 26.68 -22.33
CA ASP A 311 15.60 28.00 -22.76
C ASP A 311 14.09 28.15 -22.59
N LEU A 312 13.33 27.11 -22.92
CA LEU A 312 11.88 27.08 -22.66
C LEU A 312 11.57 27.07 -21.15
N GLY A 313 12.38 26.37 -20.35
CA GLY A 313 12.27 26.36 -18.90
C GLY A 313 12.46 27.74 -18.28
N LYS A 314 13.52 28.46 -18.68
CA LYS A 314 13.79 29.85 -18.23
C LYS A 314 12.69 30.82 -18.66
N ALA A 315 12.17 30.65 -19.87
CA ALA A 315 11.19 31.58 -20.43
C ALA A 315 9.78 31.36 -19.86
N LYS A 316 9.42 30.12 -19.49
CA LYS A 316 8.03 29.75 -19.22
C LYS A 316 7.79 29.03 -17.89
N TRP A 317 8.59 28.02 -17.56
CA TRP A 317 8.21 27.04 -16.54
C TRP A 317 8.79 27.30 -15.15
N TYR A 318 9.77 28.18 -15.01
CA TYR A 318 10.43 28.45 -13.74
C TYR A 318 10.30 29.92 -13.33
N VAL A 319 9.81 30.14 -12.11
CA VAL A 319 9.83 31.45 -11.44
C VAL A 319 11.24 31.74 -10.93
N ASP A 320 11.89 30.72 -10.38
CA ASP A 320 13.27 30.79 -9.88
C ASP A 320 13.94 29.42 -10.00
N TYR A 321 15.26 29.41 -10.22
CA TYR A 321 16.04 28.19 -10.23
C TYR A 321 17.52 28.41 -9.90
N ALA A 322 18.17 27.35 -9.41
CA ALA A 322 19.61 27.31 -9.19
C ALA A 322 20.19 25.95 -9.61
N VAL A 323 21.35 25.98 -10.27
CA VAL A 323 22.12 24.80 -10.64
C VAL A 323 23.43 24.80 -9.85
N ARG A 324 23.78 23.66 -9.25
CA ARG A 324 25.05 23.44 -8.55
C ARG A 324 25.71 22.17 -9.08
N VAL A 325 27.02 22.20 -9.29
CA VAL A 325 27.79 21.01 -9.65
C VAL A 325 28.74 20.70 -8.51
N ALA A 326 28.61 19.51 -7.93
CA ALA A 326 29.41 19.06 -6.78
C ALA A 326 30.16 17.78 -7.13
N ARG A 327 31.39 17.64 -6.64
CA ARG A 327 32.18 16.41 -6.73
C ARG A 327 31.87 15.52 -5.53
N VAL A 328 31.52 14.27 -5.79
CA VAL A 328 31.27 13.26 -4.77
C VAL A 328 32.55 12.45 -4.56
N GLU A 329 33.19 12.63 -3.41
CA GLU A 329 34.43 11.93 -3.05
C GLU A 329 34.17 10.57 -2.38
N ARG A 330 32.98 10.37 -1.79
CA ARG A 330 32.59 9.15 -1.07
C ARG A 330 31.08 8.91 -1.22
N SER A 331 30.70 7.64 -1.37
CA SER A 331 29.31 7.21 -1.52
C SER A 331 29.13 5.84 -0.88
N TYR A 332 28.08 5.65 -0.08
CA TYR A 332 27.73 4.37 0.54
C TYR A 332 26.20 4.22 0.53
N ALA A 333 25.72 3.03 0.20
CA ALA A 333 24.29 2.73 0.22
C ALA A 333 24.06 1.43 1.00
N LYS A 334 22.94 1.37 1.74
CA LYS A 334 22.47 0.15 2.38
C LYS A 334 21.32 -0.41 1.57
N VAL A 335 21.64 -1.27 0.60
CA VAL A 335 20.63 -2.09 -0.08
C VAL A 335 20.30 -3.25 0.88
N LYS A 336 19.06 -3.31 1.38
CA LYS A 336 18.58 -4.55 2.01
C LYS A 336 18.41 -5.58 0.88
N VAL A 337 19.41 -6.43 0.72
CA VAL A 337 19.30 -7.62 -0.13
C VAL A 337 18.51 -8.64 0.70
N ASP A 338 17.31 -9.02 0.25
CA ASP A 338 16.64 -10.19 0.80
C ASP A 338 17.53 -11.40 0.53
N ARG A 339 18.16 -11.91 1.60
CA ARG A 339 18.81 -13.21 1.56
C ARG A 339 17.71 -14.25 1.39
N ALA A 340 17.56 -14.77 0.18
CA ALA A 340 16.91 -16.05 -0.04
C ALA A 340 17.61 -17.09 0.85
N VAL A 341 16.88 -17.61 1.83
CA VAL A 341 17.36 -18.66 2.74
C VAL A 341 17.10 -20.00 2.04
N VAL A 342 18.20 -20.71 1.79
CA VAL A 342 18.27 -22.15 1.48
C VAL A 342 17.77 -22.96 2.67
#